data_AF-A0A336UU72-F1
#
_entry.id   AF-A0A336UU72-F1
#
_cell.length_a   1.000
_cell.length_b   1.000
_cell.length_c   1.000
_cell.angle_alpha   90.00
_cell.angle_beta   90.00
_cell.angle_gamma   90.00
#
_symmetry.space_group_name_H-M   'P 1'
#
loop_
_entity.id
_entity.type
_entity.pdbx_description
1 polymer ?
#
loop_
_entity_poly.entity_id
_entity_poly.type
_entity_poly.pdbx_seq_one_letter_code
_entity_poly.pdbx_strand_id
1 'polypeptide(L)' 'FDYNLYENWWNVKIYPGVKKADKQMYDELYNDDSPEKGDNSWHEKELGYGLGMRGTMTNSGTAILEVHVSKA' A
#
# COMPACT_ATOMS: atom_id res chain seq x y z
N PHE A 1 19.72 1.87 1.70
CA PHE A 1 18.77 1.56 0.62
C PHE A 1 19.49 0.60 -0.30
N ASP A 2 19.13 -0.69 -0.24
CA ASP A 2 19.84 -1.76 -0.92
C ASP A 2 18.83 -2.79 -1.42
N TYR A 3 18.71 -2.93 -2.73
CA TYR A 3 17.80 -3.88 -3.36
C TYR A 3 18.25 -5.35 -3.26
N ASN A 4 19.47 -5.61 -2.77
CA ASN A 4 19.90 -6.97 -2.44
C ASN A 4 19.26 -7.49 -1.14
N LEU A 5 18.77 -6.58 -0.29
CA LEU A 5 18.22 -6.90 1.04
C LEU A 5 16.75 -6.47 1.20
N TYR A 6 16.31 -5.51 0.40
CA TYR A 6 15.00 -4.88 0.52
C TYR A 6 14.31 -4.77 -0.83
N GLU A 7 13.00 -4.65 -0.81
CA GLU A 7 12.16 -4.53 -2.00
C GLU A 7 11.20 -3.36 -1.83
N ASN A 8 10.57 -2.94 -2.92
CA ASN A 8 9.51 -1.93 -2.83
C ASN A 8 8.26 -2.56 -2.20
N TRP A 9 7.60 -1.81 -1.32
CA TRP A 9 6.35 -2.20 -0.68
C TRP A 9 5.41 -1.01 -0.61
N TRP A 10 4.11 -1.28 -0.68
CA TRP A 10 3.06 -0.27 -0.58
C TRP A 10 1.82 -0.86 0.08
N ASN A 11 0.95 -0.02 0.64
CA ASN A 11 -0.30 -0.48 1.25
C ASN A 11 -1.34 0.64 1.21
N VAL A 12 -2.61 0.25 1.29
CA VAL A 12 -3.76 1.14 1.37
C VAL A 12 -4.72 0.59 2.43
N LYS A 13 -5.17 1.46 3.34
CA LYS A 13 -6.13 1.13 4.40
C LYS A 13 -7.00 2.34 4.71
N ILE A 14 -8.26 2.10 5.04
CA ILE A 14 -9.17 3.12 5.57
C ILE A 14 -9.13 3.07 7.10
N TYR A 15 -8.84 4.21 7.73
CA TYR A 15 -8.94 4.38 9.18
C TYR A 15 -10.25 5.09 9.54
N PRO A 16 -10.97 4.66 10.58
CA PRO A 16 -12.15 5.37 11.04
C PRO A 16 -11.79 6.73 11.66
N GLY A 17 -12.58 7.75 11.34
CA GLY A 17 -12.39 9.10 11.86
C GLY A 17 -11.25 9.86 11.20
N VAL A 18 -10.72 10.87 11.90
CA VAL A 18 -9.63 11.72 11.41
C VAL A 18 -8.34 11.30 12.09
N LYS A 19 -7.48 10.60 11.36
CA LYS A 19 -6.17 10.14 11.86
C LYS A 19 -5.06 10.76 11.01
N LYS A 20 -4.17 11.51 11.66
CA LYS A 20 -2.98 12.05 11.00
C LYS A 20 -1.94 10.94 10.85
N ALA A 21 -1.23 10.93 9.72
CA ALA A 21 -0.13 9.99 9.52
C ALA A 21 1.01 10.23 10.52
N ASP A 22 1.51 9.15 11.12
CA ASP A 22 2.57 9.13 12.12
C ASP A 22 3.41 7.84 12.02
N LYS A 23 4.39 7.69 12.92
CA LYS A 23 5.27 6.51 12.94
C LYS A 23 4.49 5.22 13.21
N GLN A 24 3.47 5.26 14.05
CA GLN A 24 2.67 4.08 14.37
C GLN A 24 1.90 3.60 13.14
N MET A 25 1.32 4.52 12.37
CA MET A 25 0.66 4.18 11.10
C MET A 25 1.64 3.58 10.09
N TYR A 26 2.89 4.08 10.02
CA TYR A 26 3.92 3.47 9.19
C TYR A 26 4.24 2.04 9.63
N ASP A 27 4.51 1.83 10.92
CA ASP A 27 4.87 0.52 11.44
C ASP A 27 3.74 -0.50 11.21
N GLU A 28 2.48 -0.09 11.42
CA GLU A 28 1.27 -0.89 11.17
C GLU A 28 1.15 -1.27 9.69
N LEU A 29 1.18 -0.30 8.77
CA LEU A 29 0.97 -0.54 7.34
C LEU A 29 2.11 -1.33 6.69
N TYR A 30 3.33 -1.22 7.21
CA TYR A 30 4.52 -1.86 6.67
C TYR A 30 4.79 -3.24 7.28
N ASN A 31 4.53 -3.45 8.58
CA ASN A 31 4.87 -4.72 9.25
C ASN A 31 3.65 -5.61 9.53
N ASP A 32 2.47 -5.03 9.78
CA ASP A 32 1.35 -5.76 10.39
C ASP A 32 0.15 -5.95 9.46
N ASP A 33 -0.05 -5.07 8.48
CA ASP A 33 -1.26 -5.02 7.63
C ASP A 33 -1.07 -5.61 6.21
N SER A 34 -0.17 -6.58 6.06
CA SER A 34 0.10 -7.28 4.79
C SER A 34 0.30 -6.32 3.61
N PRO A 35 1.41 -5.57 3.57
CA PRO A 35 1.70 -4.70 2.43
C PRO A 35 1.86 -5.50 1.14
N GLU A 36 1.53 -4.85 0.04
CA GLU A 36 1.74 -5.38 -1.30
C GLU A 36 3.14 -5.05 -1.80
N LYS A 37 3.72 -5.99 -2.53
CA LYS A 37 5.04 -5.80 -3.13
C LYS A 37 4.93 -4.88 -4.35
N GLY A 38 5.89 -4.00 -4.52
CA GLY A 38 6.09 -3.27 -5.77
C GLY A 38 6.78 -4.18 -6.77
N ASP A 39 6.03 -5.05 -7.42
CA ASP A 39 6.49 -6.11 -8.32
C ASP A 39 6.11 -5.88 -9.79
N ASN A 40 5.57 -4.70 -10.12
CA ASN A 40 4.95 -4.35 -11.40
C ASN A 40 3.63 -5.09 -11.72
N SER A 41 3.04 -5.78 -10.73
CA SER A 41 1.73 -6.42 -10.87
C SER A 41 0.63 -5.50 -10.35
N TRP A 42 -0.59 -5.71 -10.83
CA TRP A 42 -1.78 -5.10 -10.26
C TRP A 42 -2.28 -5.95 -9.09
N HIS A 43 -2.57 -5.31 -7.97
CA HIS A 43 -3.13 -5.90 -6.76
C HIS A 43 -4.48 -5.27 -6.43
N GLU A 44 -5.40 -6.07 -5.90
CA GLU A 44 -6.75 -5.65 -5.55
C GLU A 44 -7.05 -6.03 -4.11
N LYS A 45 -7.74 -5.15 -3.38
CA LYS A 45 -8.07 -5.36 -1.96
C LYS A 45 -9.36 -4.66 -1.58
N GLU A 46 -10.20 -5.38 -0.83
CA GLU A 46 -11.33 -4.79 -0.12
C GLU A 46 -10.82 -3.94 1.05
N LEU A 47 -11.23 -2.68 1.12
CA LEU A 47 -10.83 -1.74 2.17
C LEU A 47 -11.85 -1.66 3.32
N GLY A 48 -12.98 -2.35 3.19
CA GLY A 48 -14.14 -2.16 4.05
C GLY A 48 -14.87 -0.86 3.70
N TYR A 49 -15.89 -0.52 4.50
CA TYR A 49 -16.70 0.70 4.30
C TYR A 49 -17.35 0.81 2.90
N GLY A 50 -17.56 -0.32 2.21
CA GLY A 50 -18.11 -0.37 0.85
C GLY A 50 -17.14 0.11 -0.24
N LEU A 51 -15.83 0.10 0.04
CA LEU A 51 -14.80 0.53 -0.88
C LEU A 51 -13.79 -0.60 -1.14
N GLY A 52 -13.35 -0.69 -2.38
CA GLY A 52 -12.25 -1.53 -2.82
C GLY A 52 -11.15 -0.68 -3.46
N MET A 53 -9.99 -1.28 -3.65
CA MET A 53 -8.89 -0.66 -4.38
C MET A 53 -8.29 -1.61 -5.41
N ARG A 54 -7.73 -1.01 -6.46
CA ARG A 54 -6.85 -1.64 -7.43
C ARG A 54 -5.63 -0.76 -7.63
N GLY A 55 -4.43 -1.30 -7.43
CA GLY A 55 -3.20 -0.53 -7.55
C GLY A 55 -2.01 -1.34 -8.04
N THR A 56 -0.96 -0.65 -8.45
CA THR A 56 0.30 -1.25 -8.88
C THR A 56 1.47 -0.35 -8.50
N MET A 57 2.61 -0.96 -8.20
CA MET A 57 3.85 -0.24 -7.98
C MET A 57 5.00 -0.90 -8.75
N THR A 58 5.81 -0.09 -9.42
CA THR A 58 7.00 -0.59 -10.12
C THR A 58 8.10 -1.02 -9.15
N ASN A 59 8.96 -1.95 -9.56
CA ASN A 59 9.98 -2.55 -8.68
C ASN A 59 11.35 -1.85 -8.66
N SER A 60 11.51 -0.73 -9.37
CA SER A 60 12.79 -0.01 -9.44
C SER A 60 12.92 1.09 -8.37
N GLY A 61 14.14 1.62 -8.19
CA GLY A 61 14.40 2.79 -7.32
C GLY A 61 13.75 4.09 -7.78
N THR A 62 13.38 4.19 -9.05
CA THR A 62 12.54 5.29 -9.57
C THR A 62 11.11 4.76 -9.67
N ALA A 63 10.45 4.65 -8.52
CA ALA A 63 9.18 3.97 -8.43
C ALA A 63 8.00 4.85 -8.88
N ILE A 64 7.04 4.23 -9.57
CA ILE A 64 5.71 4.78 -9.81
C ILE A 64 4.72 3.92 -9.01
N LEU A 65 3.85 4.57 -8.25
CA LEU A 65 2.72 3.97 -7.55
C LEU A 65 1.44 4.56 -8.11
N GLU A 66 0.55 3.70 -8.60
CA GLU A 66 -0.77 4.07 -9.10
C GLU A 66 -1.82 3.32 -8.29
N VAL A 67 -2.82 4.04 -7.78
CA VAL A 67 -3.90 3.48 -6.95
C VAL A 67 -5.22 4.08 -7.39
N HIS A 68 -6.19 3.19 -7.62
CA HIS A 68 -7.58 3.53 -7.87
C HIS A 68 -8.41 3.02 -6.71
N VAL A 69 -9.20 3.90 -6.10
CA VAL A 69 -10.19 3.53 -5.08
C VAL A 69 -11.57 3.71 -5.68
N SER A 70 -12.39 2.68 -5.60
CA SER A 70 -13.75 2.66 -6.12
C SER A 70 -14.71 2.10 -5.10
N LYS A 71 -16.01 2.23 -5.36
CA LYS A 71 -17.01 1.42 -4.64
C LYS A 71 -16.72 -0.05 -4.93
N ALA A 72 -16.84 -0.87 -3.88
CA ALA A 72 -16.83 -2.32 -4.00
C ALA A 72 -18.12 -2.81 -4.70
#